data_AF-B5JF26-F1
#
_entry.id   AF-B5JF26-F1
#
_cell.length_a   1.000
_cell.length_b   1.000
_cell.length_c   1.000
_cell.angle_alpha   90.00
_cell.angle_beta   90.00
_cell.angle_gamma   90.00
#
_symmetry.space_group_name_H-M   'P 1'
#
loop_
_entity.id
_entity.type
_entity.pdbx_description
1 polymer ?
#
loop_
_entity_poly.entity_id
_entity_poly.type
_entity_poly.pdbx_seq_one_letter_code
_entity_poly.pdbx_strand_id
1 'polypeptide(L)'
;MTNKNNRLISYFAAFALLLGFVSTTQAEDQKAEFGPYVALTRDANIVRDVKVEENGRIYLLLNPDFKEKEIILKNSTSLKSGYRKWFNDEYELVSAANQGKAPNEYTDWVTTSGNYVEYYMEGKLILHLAKKSVL
;
A
#
# COMPACT_ATOMS: atom_id res chain seq x y z
N MET A 1 -48.19 -57.32 27.09
CA MET A 1 -47.19 -58.39 26.98
C MET A 1 -46.01 -57.77 26.23
N THR A 2 -44.79 -57.55 26.78
CA THR A 2 -44.05 -58.29 27.82
C THR A 2 -43.62 -59.66 27.26
N ASN A 3 -42.36 -60.08 27.14
CA ASN A 3 -41.03 -59.58 27.61
C ASN A 3 -39.92 -60.15 26.65
N LYS A 4 -38.58 -59.99 26.74
CA LYS A 4 -37.64 -59.45 27.77
C LYS A 4 -36.27 -59.02 27.15
N ASN A 5 -35.45 -58.35 27.98
CA ASN A 5 -34.07 -57.85 27.77
C ASN A 5 -32.99 -58.88 27.33
N ASN A 6 -31.87 -58.39 26.74
CA ASN A 6 -30.43 -58.68 27.01
C ASN A 6 -29.54 -58.40 25.76
N ARG A 7 -28.26 -58.01 25.81
CA ARG A 7 -27.37 -57.46 26.88
C ARG A 7 -26.14 -56.79 26.23
N LEU A 8 -25.53 -55.83 26.95
CA LEU A 8 -24.13 -55.32 26.90
C LEU A 8 -23.17 -55.78 25.78
N ILE A 9 -22.46 -54.82 25.18
CA ILE A 9 -20.97 -54.68 25.28
C ILE A 9 -20.59 -53.23 24.93
N SER A 10 -19.65 -52.65 25.67
CA SER A 10 -19.13 -51.30 25.45
C SER A 10 -17.79 -51.35 24.72
N TYR A 11 -17.53 -50.42 23.79
CA TYR A 11 -16.18 -50.15 23.29
C TYR A 11 -15.83 -48.67 23.38
N PHE A 12 -14.61 -48.40 23.86
CA PHE A 12 -14.03 -47.07 24.00
C PHE A 12 -13.62 -46.50 22.64
N ALA A 13 -13.89 -45.22 22.42
CA ALA A 13 -13.24 -44.40 21.39
C ALA A 13 -13.12 -42.95 21.89
N ALA A 14 -12.25 -42.71 22.87
CA ALA A 14 -11.97 -41.36 23.37
C ALA A 14 -11.14 -40.58 22.35
N PHE A 15 -11.80 -39.85 21.44
CA PHE A 15 -11.14 -39.04 20.42
C PHE A 15 -10.61 -37.72 21.01
N ALA A 16 -9.52 -37.82 21.77
CA ALA A 16 -8.73 -36.68 22.21
C ALA A 16 -7.70 -36.34 21.12
N LEU A 17 -7.92 -35.26 20.38
CA LEU A 17 -6.95 -34.72 19.43
C LEU A 17 -6.73 -33.22 19.67
N LEU A 18 -5.46 -32.81 19.56
CA LEU A 18 -4.90 -31.67 20.29
C LEU A 18 -5.42 -30.30 19.83
N LEU A 19 -5.34 -29.36 20.76
CA LEU A 19 -5.35 -27.91 20.52
C LEU A 19 -4.30 -27.50 19.48
N GLY A 20 -4.75 -27.30 18.23
CA GLY A 20 -3.99 -26.60 17.20
C GLY A 20 -4.16 -25.09 17.33
N PHE A 21 -3.55 -24.47 18.35
CA PHE A 21 -3.41 -23.00 18.38
C PHE A 21 -2.43 -22.58 17.28
N VAL A 22 -2.95 -22.39 16.07
CA VAL A 22 -2.20 -21.78 14.96
C VAL A 22 -2.05 -20.30 15.28
N SER A 23 -0.97 -19.97 15.97
CA SER A 23 -0.47 -18.60 16.06
C SER A 23 -0.03 -18.16 14.67
N THR A 24 -0.96 -17.69 13.85
CA THR A 24 -0.64 -16.90 12.66
C THR A 24 0.11 -15.66 13.13
N THR A 25 1.43 -15.72 13.07
CA THR A 25 2.31 -14.55 13.17
C THR A 25 2.04 -13.68 11.95
N GLN A 26 0.99 -12.87 12.05
CA GLN A 26 0.73 -11.79 11.11
C GLN A 26 1.95 -10.87 11.20
N ALA A 27 2.81 -10.95 10.19
CA ALA A 27 3.91 -10.02 10.07
C ALA A 27 3.31 -8.61 10.00
N GLU A 28 3.70 -7.74 10.93
CA GLU A 28 3.45 -6.31 10.77
C GLU A 28 4.24 -5.86 9.54
N ASP A 29 3.52 -5.64 8.45
CA ASP A 29 4.08 -5.25 7.16
C ASP A 29 4.78 -3.89 7.33
N GLN A 30 6.11 -3.92 7.43
CA GLN A 30 6.90 -2.76 7.81
C GLN A 30 6.78 -1.70 6.71
N LYS A 31 6.01 -0.65 7.01
CA LYS A 31 5.71 0.45 6.08
C LYS A 31 6.99 0.98 5.47
N ALA A 32 7.14 0.78 4.15
CA ALA A 32 8.36 1.15 3.43
C ALA A 32 8.70 2.64 3.65
N GLU A 33 9.94 2.91 4.06
CA GLU A 33 10.43 4.25 4.34
C GLU A 33 11.29 4.79 3.20
N PHE A 34 11.11 6.08 2.88
CA PHE A 34 11.80 6.76 1.79
C PHE A 34 12.32 8.11 2.30
N GLY A 35 13.49 8.09 2.94
CA GLY A 35 14.09 9.25 3.59
C GLY A 35 13.17 9.84 4.68
N PRO A 36 12.66 11.09 4.51
CA PRO A 36 11.74 11.72 5.44
C PRO A 36 10.26 11.27 5.28
N TYR A 37 9.95 10.33 4.37
CA TYR A 37 8.60 9.82 4.14
C TYR A 37 8.42 8.36 4.57
N VAL A 38 7.17 7.96 4.81
CA VAL A 38 6.71 6.59 5.02
C VAL A 38 5.55 6.32 4.05
N ALA A 39 5.53 5.15 3.41
CA ALA A 39 4.40 4.71 2.61
C ALA A 39 3.25 4.19 3.50
N LEU A 40 2.11 4.87 3.44
CA LEU A 40 0.84 4.41 4.03
C LEU A 40 0.08 3.45 3.10
N THR A 41 0.41 3.45 1.81
CA THR A 41 -0.13 2.54 0.79
C THR A 41 0.88 2.52 -0.36
N ARG A 42 1.15 1.34 -0.95
CA ARG A 42 2.01 1.19 -2.13
C ARG A 42 1.63 -0.08 -2.90
N ASP A 43 1.31 0.05 -4.18
CA ASP A 43 1.27 -1.09 -5.10
C ASP A 43 2.68 -1.33 -5.66
N ALA A 44 3.36 -2.36 -5.13
CA ALA A 44 4.72 -2.71 -5.52
C ALA A 44 4.84 -3.23 -6.97
N ASN A 45 3.73 -3.65 -7.60
CA ASN A 45 3.70 -4.09 -8.99
C ASN A 45 3.79 -2.92 -9.98
N ILE A 46 3.39 -1.71 -9.53
CA ILE A 46 3.36 -0.48 -10.31
C ILE A 46 4.51 0.44 -9.89
N VAL A 47 4.68 0.68 -8.58
CA VAL A 47 5.75 1.53 -8.02
C VAL A 47 6.83 0.63 -7.41
N ARG A 48 7.90 0.41 -8.17
CA ARG A 48 9.02 -0.48 -7.82
C ARG A 48 10.02 0.13 -6.84
N ASP A 49 10.16 1.45 -6.81
CA ASP A 49 10.89 2.17 -5.76
C ASP A 49 10.52 3.67 -5.70
N VAL A 50 10.94 4.37 -4.65
CA VAL A 50 10.75 5.82 -4.45
C VAL A 50 12.05 6.44 -3.95
N LYS A 51 12.70 7.27 -4.78
CA LYS A 51 13.90 8.02 -4.38
C LYS A 51 13.49 9.40 -3.89
N VAL A 52 14.03 9.81 -2.74
CA VAL A 52 13.87 11.17 -2.22
C VAL A 52 15.24 11.83 -2.08
N GLU A 53 15.44 12.96 -2.75
CA GLU A 53 16.68 13.74 -2.70
C GLU A 53 16.65 14.78 -1.55
N GLU A 54 17.83 15.25 -1.12
CA GLU A 54 17.98 16.22 -0.03
C GLU A 54 17.22 17.54 -0.27
N ASN A 55 17.05 17.91 -1.54
CA ASN A 55 16.25 19.05 -2.00
C ASN A 55 14.72 18.85 -1.86
N GLY A 56 14.26 17.70 -1.34
CA GLY A 56 12.86 17.35 -1.14
C GLY A 56 12.13 16.84 -2.39
N ARG A 57 12.82 16.63 -3.52
CA ARG A 57 12.26 15.99 -4.72
C ARG A 57 12.00 14.52 -4.48
N ILE A 58 10.79 14.08 -4.76
CA ILE A 58 10.35 12.68 -4.74
C ILE A 58 10.28 12.21 -6.19
N TYR A 59 11.00 11.13 -6.53
CA TYR A 59 11.00 10.48 -7.85
C TYR A 59 10.40 9.08 -7.72
N LEU A 60 9.69 8.63 -8.75
CA LEU A 60 9.17 7.25 -8.83
C LEU A 60 10.05 6.40 -9.74
N LEU A 61 10.36 5.18 -9.31
CA LEU A 61 10.77 4.10 -10.20
C LEU A 61 9.54 3.24 -10.50
N LEU A 62 8.99 3.38 -11.70
CA LEU A 62 7.83 2.63 -12.15
C LEU A 62 8.23 1.25 -12.70
N ASN A 63 7.30 0.30 -12.67
CA ASN A 63 7.36 -0.86 -13.56
C ASN A 63 7.21 -0.38 -15.02
N PRO A 64 8.15 -0.71 -15.94
CA PRO A 64 8.08 -0.33 -17.36
C PRO A 64 6.74 -0.63 -18.05
N ASP A 65 6.01 -1.67 -17.64
CA ASP A 65 4.69 -2.02 -18.20
C ASP A 65 3.64 -0.90 -18.02
N PHE A 66 3.86 -0.01 -17.04
CA PHE A 66 2.96 1.09 -16.68
C PHE A 66 3.48 2.47 -17.10
N LYS A 67 4.62 2.57 -17.80
CA LYS A 67 5.23 3.87 -18.21
C LYS A 67 4.37 4.68 -19.21
N GLU A 68 3.48 3.98 -19.93
CA GLU A 68 2.51 4.53 -20.88
C GLU A 68 1.22 5.03 -20.18
N LYS A 69 1.18 5.03 -18.85
CA LYS A 69 0.02 5.51 -18.06
C LYS A 69 0.28 6.89 -17.48
N GLU A 70 -0.80 7.66 -17.38
CA GLU A 70 -0.84 8.93 -16.67
C GLU A 70 -0.84 8.69 -15.15
N ILE A 71 -0.20 9.59 -14.40
CA ILE A 71 -0.26 9.61 -12.94
C ILE A 71 -0.80 10.96 -12.48
N ILE A 72 -1.87 10.94 -11.69
CA ILE A 72 -2.50 12.12 -11.08
C ILE A 72 -2.02 12.23 -9.63
N LEU A 73 -1.43 13.37 -9.26
CA LEU A 73 -0.89 13.63 -7.94
C LEU A 73 -1.80 14.58 -7.15
N LYS A 74 -2.07 14.24 -5.89
CA LYS A 74 -2.72 15.12 -4.90
C LYS A 74 -1.81 15.30 -3.69
N ASN A 75 -1.86 16.47 -3.07
CA ASN A 75 -1.20 16.71 -1.79
C ASN A 75 -2.16 17.34 -0.78
N SER A 76 -1.91 17.09 0.50
CA SER A 76 -2.81 17.53 1.56
C SER A 76 -2.08 17.82 2.86
N THR A 77 -2.68 18.66 3.70
CA THR A 77 -2.16 18.97 5.05
C THR A 77 -2.58 17.91 6.08
N SER A 78 -3.72 17.24 5.88
CA SER A 78 -4.23 16.16 6.73
C SER A 78 -4.43 14.87 5.93
N LEU A 79 -4.56 13.73 6.61
CA LEU A 79 -4.75 12.42 5.97
C LEU A 79 -6.01 12.44 5.08
N LYS A 80 -5.84 12.26 3.76
CA LYS A 80 -6.90 12.31 2.73
C LYS A 80 -7.82 13.56 2.79
N SER A 81 -7.34 14.66 3.37
CA SER A 81 -8.19 15.82 3.70
C SER A 81 -7.40 17.11 3.85
N GLY A 82 -8.02 18.26 3.59
CA GLY A 82 -7.28 19.53 3.49
C GLY A 82 -6.31 19.52 2.31
N TYR A 83 -6.82 19.15 1.14
CA TYR A 83 -6.09 19.17 -0.13
C TYR A 83 -5.60 20.59 -0.44
N ARG A 84 -4.39 20.69 -1.01
CA ARG A 84 -3.75 21.95 -1.36
C ARG A 84 -3.70 22.08 -2.88
N LYS A 85 -3.57 23.32 -3.36
CA LYS A 85 -3.24 23.57 -4.76
C LYS A 85 -1.75 23.35 -5.00
N TRP A 86 -1.41 22.88 -6.20
CA TRP A 86 -0.06 22.83 -6.73
C TRP A 86 0.33 24.19 -7.35
N PHE A 87 1.52 24.29 -7.92
CA PHE A 87 2.05 25.54 -8.50
C PHE A 87 1.30 26.04 -9.75
N ASN A 88 0.43 25.21 -10.32
CA ASN A 88 -0.45 25.52 -11.45
C ASN A 88 -1.86 25.94 -10.99
N ASP A 89 -2.04 26.24 -9.71
CA ASP A 89 -3.33 26.54 -9.07
C ASP A 89 -4.37 25.40 -9.05
N GLU A 90 -4.03 24.18 -9.48
CA GLU A 90 -4.97 23.04 -9.45
C GLU A 90 -4.75 22.14 -8.23
N TYR A 91 -5.80 21.43 -7.81
CA TYR A 91 -5.72 20.38 -6.76
C TYR A 91 -5.09 19.07 -7.27
N GLU A 92 -4.98 18.92 -8.59
CA GLU A 92 -4.42 17.76 -9.27
C GLU A 92 -3.23 18.19 -10.14
N LEU A 93 -2.10 17.51 -9.99
CA LEU A 93 -0.92 17.68 -10.85
C LEU A 93 -0.77 16.41 -11.69
N VAL A 94 -0.74 16.57 -13.01
CA VAL A 94 -0.72 15.46 -13.96
C VAL A 94 0.70 15.20 -14.44
N SER A 95 1.26 14.03 -14.12
CA SER A 95 2.35 13.45 -14.90
C SER A 95 1.75 12.73 -16.10
N ALA A 96 1.97 13.29 -17.29
CA ALA A 96 1.45 12.74 -18.52
C ALA A 96 2.04 11.34 -18.83
N ALA A 97 1.26 10.54 -19.56
CA ALA A 97 1.73 9.30 -20.16
C ALA A 97 2.94 9.55 -21.09
N ASN A 98 3.87 8.60 -21.13
CA ASN A 98 4.96 8.53 -22.11
C ASN A 98 5.73 9.85 -22.37
N GLN A 99 6.26 10.46 -21.30
CA GLN A 99 7.22 11.57 -21.40
C GLN A 99 8.63 11.12 -21.84
N GLY A 100 8.73 10.15 -22.77
CA GLY A 100 9.99 9.50 -23.14
C GLY A 100 10.63 8.70 -21.99
N LYS A 101 9.84 8.32 -20.98
CA LYS A 101 10.28 7.66 -19.73
C LYS A 101 11.05 6.37 -20.06
N ALA A 102 12.36 6.38 -19.82
CA ALA A 102 13.24 5.24 -20.08
C ALA A 102 12.95 4.08 -19.11
N PRO A 103 13.03 2.81 -19.57
CA PRO A 103 12.67 1.67 -18.74
C PRO A 103 13.68 1.46 -17.61
N ASN A 104 13.17 1.37 -16.37
CA ASN A 104 13.94 1.24 -15.13
C ASN A 104 14.63 2.53 -14.64
N GLU A 105 14.24 3.70 -15.12
CA GLU A 105 14.75 4.99 -14.60
C GLU A 105 13.80 5.66 -13.58
N TYR A 106 14.39 6.53 -12.75
CA TYR A 106 13.67 7.38 -11.81
C TYR A 106 13.07 8.60 -12.53
N THR A 107 11.75 8.71 -12.54
CA THR A 107 11.00 9.70 -13.32
C THR A 107 10.02 10.49 -12.44
N ASP A 108 9.29 11.43 -13.05
CA ASP A 108 8.13 12.10 -12.44
C ASP A 108 8.42 12.83 -11.13
N TRP A 109 9.51 13.61 -11.09
CA TRP A 109 9.90 14.28 -9.84
C TRP A 109 8.93 15.37 -9.42
N VAL A 110 8.60 15.41 -8.13
CA VAL A 110 7.73 16.43 -7.53
C VAL A 110 8.30 16.92 -6.19
N THR A 111 8.05 18.19 -5.84
CA THR A 111 8.22 18.72 -4.48
C THR A 111 6.86 19.07 -3.91
N THR A 112 6.61 18.77 -2.62
CA THR A 112 5.27 18.93 -2.01
C THR A 112 5.28 19.75 -0.73
N SER A 113 4.41 20.78 -0.69
CA SER A 113 4.10 21.55 0.52
C SER A 113 3.09 20.84 1.43
N GLY A 114 2.46 19.77 0.96
CA GLY A 114 1.61 18.91 1.79
C GLY A 114 2.41 18.08 2.79
N ASN A 115 1.71 17.62 3.83
CA ASN A 115 2.21 16.61 4.76
C ASN A 115 2.07 15.19 4.19
N TYR A 116 1.09 15.02 3.30
CA TYR A 116 0.79 13.80 2.57
C TYR A 116 0.88 14.08 1.05
N VAL A 117 1.23 13.06 0.28
CA VAL A 117 1.12 13.05 -1.18
C VAL A 117 0.60 11.70 -1.66
N GLU A 118 -0.42 11.75 -2.51
CA GLU A 118 -1.17 10.64 -3.06
C GLU A 118 -0.94 10.58 -4.57
N TYR A 119 -0.65 9.40 -5.10
CA TYR A 119 -0.44 9.15 -6.52
C TYR A 119 -1.50 8.19 -7.02
N TYR A 120 -2.23 8.60 -8.05
CA TYR A 120 -3.31 7.84 -8.66
C TYR A 120 -2.97 7.45 -10.10
N MET A 121 -3.30 6.23 -10.50
CA MET A 121 -3.20 5.74 -11.87
C MET A 121 -4.51 5.02 -12.22
N GLU A 122 -5.14 5.39 -13.34
CA GLU A 122 -6.47 4.89 -13.74
C GLU A 122 -7.53 4.98 -12.61
N GLY A 123 -7.48 6.07 -11.83
CA GLY A 123 -8.36 6.32 -10.69
C GLY A 123 -8.03 5.52 -9.41
N LYS A 124 -7.06 4.61 -9.44
CA LYS A 124 -6.63 3.79 -8.28
C LYS A 124 -5.47 4.47 -7.55
N LEU A 125 -5.50 4.48 -6.22
CA LEU A 125 -4.40 4.96 -5.39
C LEU A 125 -3.24 3.93 -5.42
N ILE A 126 -2.14 4.26 -6.10
CA ILE A 126 -0.97 3.36 -6.27
C ILE A 126 0.16 3.64 -5.27
N LEU A 127 0.23 4.87 -4.74
CA LEU A 127 1.18 5.24 -3.68
C LEU A 127 0.58 6.34 -2.81
N HIS A 128 0.78 6.25 -1.50
CA HIS A 128 0.45 7.29 -0.53
C HIS A 128 1.62 7.46 0.43
N LEU A 129 2.32 8.59 0.35
CA LEU A 129 3.41 8.94 1.25
C LEU A 129 2.93 9.94 2.30
N ALA A 130 3.39 9.77 3.54
CA ALA A 130 3.25 10.74 4.62
C ALA A 130 4.64 11.14 5.13
N LYS A 131 4.83 12.42 5.49
CA LYS A 131 6.07 12.89 6.14
C LYS A 131 6.16 12.30 7.55
N LYS A 132 7.33 11.80 7.94
CA LYS A 132 7.61 11.25 9.30
C LYS A 132 7.30 12.22 10.43
N SER A 133 7.32 13.54 10.16
CA SER A 133 7.01 14.59 11.12
C SER A 133 5.51 14.80 11.41
N VAL A 134 4.62 13.97 10.87
CA VAL A 134 3.16 14.03 11.09
C VAL A 134 2.51 12.67 11.38
N LEU A 135 3.31 11.68 11.77
CA LEU A 135 2.91 10.31 12.09
C LEU A 135 3.10 10.01 13.59
#